data_AF-A0A845R1K2-F1
#
_entry.id   AF-A0A845R1K2-F1
#
_cell.length_a   1.000
_cell.length_b   1.000
_cell.length_c   1.000
_cell.angle_alpha   90.00
_cell.angle_beta   90.00
_cell.angle_gamma   90.00
#
_symmetry.space_group_name_H-M   'P 1'
#
loop_
_entity.id
_entity.type
_entity.pdbx_description
1 polymer ?
#
loop_
_entity_poly.entity_id
_entity_poly.type
_entity_poly.pdbx_seq_one_letter_code
_entity_poly.pdbx_strand_id
1 'polypeptide(L)'
;MRQPVSLPGRVVFGLSAAALFLALSPLGGRWLAAFGGLGLVCGTAVALRGAGPWRPERPLLRAVLLLPALPVCWSLGACFYNTCLASAQVQSLAAALGLPREGLLAGLSCLLAAAACPFVYWLLSRAAGACARLCALLDWSLLLRELRPASRRGFFAGVLRVLCALLLAAVLGTALLSGLFRPLTPEAAARLEKNALASARIFQREGLYPDLFPWCESRLDNFTDATMILEAADLTRAAPLRRAMLVYRGAFPQDGYVDPCETITRHYLQDEAYTGIQTYPRYWHGYLLLLRPLLFWMDYGAIRALNGAVQGLLCGGVLLLLWRRGLGRFVPAYLASMLLLMPRVTAYSLQYSACCYLFTLGTLLLLALGPRVGRARICGGLFLALGIATAFFDFLTYPIAVFGVPAVFYLCLRSGDAPELRLAGLVRGGVLWGAGYAGMWSLKWVFASLLTGENVLQNAFAAVTNRLSNFNLDKTMRFSRIQVERTNLLSFFRTPAALLAAALVLWYVFRLLQRKGNPLEEKELFLTAMPYVLVGVLPMVWRAVTVNHAGIHYWFTGKGYVVTALACMCGLSACCHRASQGAKQ
;
A
#
# COMPACT_ATOMS: atom_id res chain seq x y z
N MET A 1 -7.00 57.87 56.21
CA MET A 1 -6.17 58.96 55.64
C MET A 1 -4.99 58.31 54.92
N ARG A 2 -4.65 58.54 53.65
CA ARG A 2 -5.18 59.28 52.49
C ARG A 2 -4.67 58.50 51.26
N GLN A 3 -5.46 58.42 50.18
CA GLN A 3 -4.90 58.18 48.85
C GLN A 3 -4.14 59.44 48.38
N PRO A 4 -3.28 59.31 47.35
CA PRO A 4 -3.70 59.87 46.08
C PRO A 4 -3.34 59.02 44.84
N VAL A 5 -4.14 59.29 43.81
CA VAL A 5 -4.09 58.86 42.41
C VAL A 5 -3.04 59.66 41.62
N SER A 6 -2.36 59.04 40.65
CA SER A 6 -2.06 59.64 39.32
C SER A 6 -1.52 58.61 38.30
N LEU A 7 -2.19 58.54 37.14
CA LEU A 7 -1.73 58.02 35.82
C LEU A 7 -1.00 59.18 35.06
N PRO A 8 -0.37 59.04 33.84
CA PRO A 8 -0.35 57.94 32.86
C PRO A 8 1.02 57.64 32.17
N GLY A 9 1.07 56.60 31.33
CA GLY A 9 1.84 56.65 30.07
C GLY A 9 2.88 55.55 29.79
N ARG A 10 2.49 54.49 29.07
CA ARG A 10 3.08 54.10 27.77
C ARG A 10 2.32 52.92 27.17
N VAL A 11 1.65 53.22 26.05
CA VAL A 11 1.03 52.28 25.12
C VAL A 11 2.12 51.71 24.21
N VAL A 12 2.18 50.38 24.04
CA VAL A 12 2.57 49.75 22.76
C VAL A 12 1.74 48.48 22.57
N PHE A 13 1.06 48.44 21.41
CA PHE A 13 0.19 47.38 20.91
C PHE A 13 0.96 46.11 20.49
N GLY A 14 0.32 44.95 20.64
CA GLY A 14 0.73 43.68 20.03
C GLY A 14 -0.47 42.74 19.88
N LEU A 15 -1.29 42.98 18.85
CA LEU A 15 -2.47 42.18 18.51
C LEU A 15 -2.07 40.80 17.96
N SER A 16 -2.48 39.72 18.64
CA SER A 16 -2.44 38.36 18.10
C SER A 16 -3.68 38.06 17.25
N ALA A 17 -3.46 37.57 16.04
CA ALA A 17 -4.45 37.29 14.98
C ALA A 17 -5.58 36.29 15.32
N ALA A 18 -5.67 35.79 16.56
CA ALA A 18 -6.76 34.93 17.02
C ALA A 18 -7.98 35.72 17.56
N ALA A 19 -7.80 36.98 17.97
CA ALA A 19 -8.88 37.82 18.49
C ALA A 19 -9.72 38.47 17.38
N LEU A 20 -9.17 38.65 16.17
CA LEU A 20 -9.87 39.28 15.05
C LEU A 20 -10.83 38.32 14.32
N PHE A 21 -10.66 37.01 14.49
CA PHE A 21 -11.50 36.00 13.82
C PHE A 21 -12.75 35.61 14.64
N LEU A 22 -12.72 35.82 15.97
CA LEU A 22 -13.85 35.54 16.86
C LEU A 22 -14.80 36.73 17.07
N ALA A 23 -14.40 37.94 16.67
CA ALA A 23 -15.22 39.15 16.78
C ALA A 23 -16.08 39.46 15.53
N LEU A 24 -15.95 38.69 14.44
CA LEU A 24 -16.63 38.98 13.16
C LEU A 24 -17.61 37.88 12.70
N SER A 25 -18.03 36.96 13.57
CA SER A 25 -19.09 36.00 13.23
C SER A 25 -20.44 36.42 13.83
N PRO A 26 -21.54 36.49 13.06
CA PRO A 26 -22.85 36.96 13.54
C PRO A 26 -23.57 36.01 14.52
N LEU A 27 -22.89 35.01 15.10
CA LEU A 27 -23.51 33.95 15.91
C LEU A 27 -22.95 33.86 17.34
N GLY A 28 -22.16 34.84 17.78
CA GLY A 28 -21.47 34.85 19.08
C GLY A 28 -22.36 35.01 20.32
N GLY A 29 -23.65 35.32 20.16
CA GLY A 29 -24.55 35.66 21.29
C GLY A 29 -25.17 34.47 22.04
N ARG A 30 -25.03 33.23 21.56
CA ARG A 30 -25.74 32.06 22.15
C ARG A 30 -24.87 30.96 22.72
N TRP A 31 -23.54 31.04 22.59
CA TRP A 31 -22.62 30.01 23.09
C TRP A 31 -22.05 30.30 24.49
N LEU A 32 -22.17 31.53 24.99
CA LEU A 32 -21.65 31.93 26.30
C LEU A 32 -22.51 31.48 27.51
N ALA A 33 -23.75 31.04 27.29
CA ALA A 33 -24.60 30.50 28.35
C ALA A 33 -24.44 28.98 28.56
N ALA A 34 -23.82 28.25 27.62
CA ALA A 34 -23.59 26.80 27.73
C ALA A 34 -22.16 26.44 28.21
N PHE A 35 -21.24 27.41 28.27
CA PHE A 35 -19.85 27.21 28.73
C PHE A 35 -19.54 27.83 30.10
N GLY A 36 -20.54 28.44 30.77
CA GLY A 36 -20.41 29.04 32.11
C GLY A 36 -20.19 28.06 33.26
N GLY A 37 -20.02 26.76 33.01
CA GLY A 37 -19.87 25.71 34.02
C GLY A 37 -18.57 24.89 33.96
N LEU A 38 -17.61 25.26 33.10
CA LEU A 38 -16.34 24.51 32.95
C LEU A 38 -15.08 25.36 33.25
N GLY A 39 -15.27 26.47 33.96
CA GLY A 39 -14.19 27.23 34.58
C GLY A 39 -13.76 26.65 35.92
N LEU A 40 -13.48 25.34 36.00
CA LEU A 40 -12.89 24.73 37.20
C LEU A 40 -12.24 23.35 36.99
N VAL A 41 -11.64 23.06 35.83
CA VAL A 41 -10.75 21.88 35.69
C VAL A 41 -9.63 22.17 34.68
N CYS A 42 -8.64 22.98 35.08
CA CYS A 42 -7.27 22.95 34.53
C CYS A 42 -6.28 23.74 35.43
N GLY A 43 -6.52 23.68 36.73
CA GLY A 43 -5.72 24.39 37.74
C GLY A 43 -5.49 23.51 38.96
N THR A 44 -4.79 22.39 38.79
CA THR A 44 -4.12 21.72 39.91
C THR A 44 -2.69 21.40 39.54
N ALA A 45 -1.81 22.12 40.22
CA ALA A 45 -0.41 21.88 40.39
C ALA A 45 -0.03 20.39 40.40
N VAL A 46 0.80 19.99 39.45
CA VAL A 46 1.69 18.83 39.64
C VAL A 46 2.85 19.32 40.51
N ALA A 47 2.59 19.42 41.81
CA ALA A 47 3.63 19.47 42.82
C ALA A 47 4.16 18.04 43.03
N LEU A 48 5.06 17.59 42.16
CA LEU A 48 5.84 16.37 42.38
C LEU A 48 6.96 16.67 43.38
N ARG A 49 6.64 16.63 44.68
CA ARG A 49 7.65 16.29 45.69
C ARG A 49 7.81 14.78 45.67
N GLY A 50 9.01 14.29 45.29
CA GLY A 50 9.41 12.90 45.50
C GLY A 50 9.65 12.02 44.26
N ALA A 51 9.66 12.57 43.04
CA ALA A 51 10.11 11.83 41.86
C ALA A 51 11.52 12.28 41.46
N GLY A 52 12.47 11.35 41.45
CA GLY A 52 13.84 11.59 41.00
C GLY A 52 13.92 12.19 39.58
N PRO A 53 15.10 12.70 39.17
CA PRO A 53 15.23 13.56 38.00
C PRO A 53 14.71 12.89 36.73
N TRP A 54 13.77 13.58 36.07
CA TRP A 54 13.25 13.27 34.75
C TRP A 54 14.42 13.32 33.74
N ARG A 55 14.95 12.14 33.35
CA ARG A 55 16.08 12.03 32.42
C ARG A 55 15.63 12.35 30.97
N PRO A 56 16.13 13.41 30.31
CA PRO A 56 15.68 13.87 28.99
C PRO A 56 16.13 13.02 27.78
N GLU A 57 16.78 11.87 27.99
CA GLU A 57 17.57 11.23 26.93
C GLU A 57 16.80 10.32 25.97
N ARG A 58 15.51 10.05 26.19
CA ARG A 58 14.75 9.02 25.44
C ARG A 58 13.83 9.43 24.26
N PRO A 59 13.82 10.67 23.73
CA PRO A 59 12.79 11.10 22.78
C PRO A 59 12.99 10.55 21.36
N LEU A 60 14.25 10.32 20.93
CA LEU A 60 14.57 9.88 19.57
C LEU A 60 14.07 8.45 19.29
N LEU A 61 14.23 7.56 20.26
CA LEU A 61 13.83 6.17 20.11
C LEU A 61 12.30 6.01 20.07
N ARG A 62 11.60 6.77 20.92
CA ARG A 62 10.13 6.85 20.88
C ARG A 62 9.66 7.41 19.53
N ALA A 63 10.33 8.42 19.00
CA ALA A 63 10.04 8.99 17.68
C ALA A 63 10.15 7.97 16.54
N VAL A 64 11.20 7.14 16.55
CA VAL A 64 11.49 6.18 15.46
C VAL A 64 10.57 4.97 15.47
N LEU A 65 10.20 4.48 16.66
CA LEU A 65 9.20 3.44 16.80
C LEU A 65 7.80 3.93 16.45
N LEU A 66 7.51 5.21 16.70
CA LEU A 66 6.20 5.81 16.41
C LEU A 66 6.08 6.28 14.95
N LEU A 67 7.17 6.57 14.25
CA LEU A 67 7.19 7.02 12.85
C LEU A 67 6.31 6.19 11.89
N PRO A 68 6.47 4.85 11.79
CA PRO A 68 5.60 4.02 10.96
C PRO A 68 4.25 3.73 11.63
N ALA A 69 4.13 3.90 12.95
CA ALA A 69 2.87 3.74 13.68
C ALA A 69 1.95 4.96 13.54
N LEU A 70 2.48 6.15 13.25
CA LEU A 70 1.72 7.40 13.19
C LEU A 70 0.69 7.46 12.04
N PRO A 71 1.03 7.12 10.78
CA PRO A 71 0.05 7.03 9.70
C PRO A 71 -1.06 6.01 10.01
N VAL A 72 -0.68 4.91 10.69
CA VAL A 72 -1.59 3.87 11.15
C VAL A 72 -2.50 4.46 12.23
N CYS A 73 -1.97 4.95 13.36
CA CYS A 73 -2.74 5.52 14.48
C CYS A 73 -3.63 6.71 14.10
N TRP A 74 -3.16 7.63 13.26
CA TRP A 74 -4.00 8.72 12.73
C TRP A 74 -5.19 8.14 11.98
N SER A 75 -4.93 7.24 11.05
CA SER A 75 -5.97 6.67 10.18
C SER A 75 -6.91 5.76 10.95
N LEU A 76 -6.46 5.17 12.06
CA LEU A 76 -7.28 4.44 13.01
C LEU A 76 -8.23 5.34 13.78
N GLY A 77 -7.79 6.53 14.20
CA GLY A 77 -8.69 7.54 14.78
C GLY A 77 -9.76 7.99 13.77
N ALA A 78 -9.36 8.22 12.52
CA ALA A 78 -10.27 8.59 11.44
C ALA A 78 -11.17 7.42 10.97
N CYS A 79 -10.71 6.18 11.03
CA CYS A 79 -11.49 4.98 10.72
C CYS A 79 -12.46 4.64 11.85
N PHE A 80 -12.03 4.74 13.12
CA PHE A 80 -12.95 4.65 14.26
C PHE A 80 -14.07 5.67 14.10
N TYR A 81 -13.73 6.92 13.74
CA TYR A 81 -14.71 7.94 13.38
C TYR A 81 -15.66 7.45 12.25
N ASN A 82 -15.15 7.08 11.07
CA ASN A 82 -15.99 6.73 9.92
C ASN A 82 -16.76 5.39 10.02
N THR A 83 -16.22 4.40 10.72
CA THR A 83 -16.80 3.04 10.84
C THR A 83 -17.73 2.93 12.03
N CYS A 84 -17.42 3.54 13.18
CA CYS A 84 -18.29 3.51 14.35
C CYS A 84 -19.51 4.43 14.19
N LEU A 85 -19.38 5.56 13.47
CA LEU A 85 -20.49 6.49 13.16
C LEU A 85 -21.64 5.86 12.35
N ALA A 86 -21.35 4.79 11.60
CA ALA A 86 -22.33 4.09 10.77
C ALA A 86 -23.02 2.93 11.50
N SER A 87 -22.52 2.51 12.68
CA SER A 87 -23.10 1.39 13.42
C SER A 87 -24.29 1.86 14.29
N ALA A 88 -25.40 1.13 14.22
CA ALA A 88 -26.61 1.42 15.01
C ALA A 88 -26.34 1.42 16.53
N GLN A 89 -25.39 0.61 17.01
CA GLN A 89 -25.05 0.47 18.43
C GLN A 89 -24.39 1.73 19.03
N VAL A 90 -23.57 2.46 18.25
CA VAL A 90 -22.96 3.72 18.69
C VAL A 90 -24.00 4.85 18.70
N GLN A 91 -25.01 4.76 17.84
CA GLN A 91 -26.16 5.67 17.87
C GLN A 91 -26.95 5.49 19.17
N SER A 92 -27.14 4.24 19.63
CA SER A 92 -27.79 3.93 20.90
C SER A 92 -27.01 4.46 22.11
N LEU A 93 -25.68 4.35 22.10
CA LEU A 93 -24.82 4.81 23.19
C LEU A 93 -24.76 6.36 23.28
N ALA A 94 -24.67 7.06 22.15
CA ALA A 94 -24.70 8.52 22.12
C ALA A 94 -26.06 9.07 22.61
N ALA A 95 -27.16 8.40 22.23
CA ALA A 95 -28.49 8.72 22.74
C ALA A 95 -28.62 8.46 24.24
N ALA A 96 -28.09 7.35 24.75
CA ALA A 96 -28.09 7.01 26.18
C ALA A 96 -27.28 8.00 27.04
N LEU A 97 -26.26 8.65 26.47
CA LEU A 97 -25.41 9.62 27.17
C LEU A 97 -25.89 11.07 27.01
N GLY A 98 -27.00 11.32 26.29
CA GLY A 98 -27.56 12.67 26.11
C GLY A 98 -26.64 13.67 25.41
N LEU A 99 -25.60 13.18 24.72
CA LEU A 99 -24.61 14.04 24.08
C LEU A 99 -24.93 14.21 22.60
N PRO A 100 -24.89 15.45 22.06
CA PRO A 100 -25.04 15.64 20.62
C PRO A 100 -23.95 14.87 19.89
N ARG A 101 -24.35 14.09 18.88
CA ARG A 101 -23.52 13.17 18.07
C ARG A 101 -22.18 13.80 17.67
N GLU A 102 -22.21 15.07 17.29
CA GLU A 102 -21.05 15.83 16.83
C GLU A 102 -20.10 16.22 17.97
N GLY A 103 -20.60 16.43 19.19
CA GLY A 103 -19.84 16.92 20.35
C GLY A 103 -18.96 15.86 21.04
N LEU A 104 -19.50 14.66 21.30
CA LEU A 104 -18.72 13.55 21.88
C LEU A 104 -17.56 13.13 20.95
N LEU A 105 -17.83 13.16 19.65
CA LEU A 105 -16.92 12.69 18.60
C LEU A 105 -15.90 13.75 18.19
N ALA A 106 -16.27 15.03 18.17
CA ALA A 106 -15.31 16.13 18.08
C ALA A 106 -14.36 16.11 19.29
N GLY A 107 -14.88 15.84 20.49
CA GLY A 107 -14.07 15.69 21.70
C GLY A 107 -13.02 14.57 21.59
N LEU A 108 -13.42 13.36 21.22
CA LEU A 108 -12.51 12.21 21.08
C LEU A 108 -11.52 12.37 19.91
N SER A 109 -11.97 12.91 18.78
CA SER A 109 -11.13 13.16 17.61
C SER A 109 -10.14 14.31 17.86
N CYS A 110 -10.56 15.36 18.56
CA CYS A 110 -9.68 16.45 19.01
C CYS A 110 -8.73 15.97 20.10
N LEU A 111 -9.10 15.09 21.01
CA LEU A 111 -8.18 14.50 22.00
C LEU A 111 -7.11 13.63 21.33
N LEU A 112 -7.49 12.80 20.35
CA LEU A 112 -6.54 11.98 19.59
C LEU A 112 -5.66 12.83 18.64
N ALA A 113 -6.22 13.84 17.98
CA ALA A 113 -5.49 14.75 17.11
C ALA A 113 -4.60 15.73 17.91
N ALA A 114 -5.06 16.25 19.05
CA ALA A 114 -4.26 17.09 19.95
C ALA A 114 -3.15 16.29 20.65
N ALA A 115 -3.36 14.99 20.91
CA ALA A 115 -2.29 14.09 21.36
C ALA A 115 -1.24 13.84 20.26
N ALA A 116 -1.62 13.86 18.98
CA ALA A 116 -0.74 13.57 17.85
C ALA A 116 -0.05 14.82 17.24
N CYS A 117 -0.71 15.98 17.20
CA CYS A 117 -0.26 17.18 16.47
C CYS A 117 1.06 17.78 16.97
N PRO A 118 1.25 18.05 18.29
CA PRO A 118 2.52 18.56 18.82
C PRO A 118 3.67 17.59 18.55
N PHE A 119 3.38 16.28 18.58
CA PHE A 119 4.35 15.22 18.33
C PHE A 119 4.73 15.10 16.84
N VAL A 120 3.77 15.22 15.92
CA VAL A 120 4.01 15.19 14.46
C VAL A 120 4.81 16.43 14.02
N TYR A 121 4.49 17.62 14.52
CA TYR A 121 5.25 18.85 14.25
C TYR A 121 6.67 18.79 14.84
N TRP A 122 6.81 18.31 16.08
CA TRP A 122 8.10 18.06 16.72
C TRP A 122 8.92 16.96 15.99
N LEU A 123 8.26 15.96 15.41
CA LEU A 123 8.89 14.88 14.64
C LEU A 123 9.42 15.37 13.28
N LEU A 124 8.62 16.14 12.54
CA LEU A 124 9.03 16.71 11.26
C LEU A 124 10.23 17.65 11.43
N SER A 125 10.27 18.41 12.52
CA SER A 125 11.41 19.27 12.88
C SER A 125 12.65 18.48 13.37
N ARG A 126 12.49 17.23 13.82
CA ARG A 126 13.60 16.34 14.26
C ARG A 126 14.09 15.39 13.16
N ALA A 127 13.35 15.20 12.07
CA ALA A 127 13.65 14.24 11.01
C ALA A 127 15.02 14.48 10.34
N ALA A 128 15.44 15.73 10.14
CA ALA A 128 16.76 16.04 9.61
C ALA A 128 17.90 15.62 10.56
N GLY A 129 17.73 15.86 11.86
CA GLY A 129 18.68 15.42 12.89
C GLY A 129 18.65 13.91 13.16
N ALA A 130 17.55 13.23 12.85
CA ALA A 130 17.45 11.77 12.86
C ALA A 130 18.19 11.15 11.66
N CYS A 131 18.08 11.73 10.46
CA CYS A 131 18.88 11.32 9.29
C CYS A 131 20.39 11.51 9.52
N ALA A 132 20.81 12.62 10.11
CA ALA A 132 22.22 12.82 10.45
C ALA A 132 22.73 11.79 11.49
N ARG A 133 21.91 11.50 12.51
CA ARG A 133 22.21 10.45 13.50
C ARG A 133 22.16 9.03 12.93
N LEU A 134 21.23 8.75 12.00
CA LEU A 134 21.19 7.52 11.22
C LEU A 134 22.53 7.31 10.51
N CYS A 135 23.03 8.35 9.86
CA CYS A 135 24.32 8.31 9.20
C CYS A 135 25.48 8.11 10.18
N ALA A 136 25.43 8.67 11.38
CA ALA A 136 26.49 8.49 12.37
C ALA A 136 26.49 7.11 13.05
N LEU A 137 25.34 6.42 13.09
CA LEU A 137 25.19 5.14 13.77
C LEU A 137 25.48 3.92 12.89
N LEU A 138 25.40 4.08 11.56
CA LEU A 138 25.66 3.02 10.59
C LEU A 138 27.11 3.06 10.13
N ASP A 139 27.76 1.90 10.08
CA ASP A 139 29.05 1.77 9.41
C ASP A 139 28.85 1.78 7.88
N TRP A 140 28.93 2.97 7.29
CA TRP A 140 28.85 3.14 5.83
C TRP A 140 29.93 2.38 5.09
N SER A 141 31.09 2.13 5.71
CA SER A 141 32.16 1.38 5.05
C SER A 141 31.74 -0.08 4.83
N LEU A 142 31.04 -0.68 5.81
CA LEU A 142 30.50 -2.03 5.70
C LEU A 142 29.36 -2.10 4.68
N LEU A 143 28.43 -1.15 4.72
CA LEU A 143 27.35 -1.06 3.73
C LEU A 143 27.90 -0.92 2.30
N LEU A 144 28.86 -0.02 2.10
CA LEU A 144 29.48 0.22 0.79
C LEU A 144 30.27 -1.00 0.33
N ARG A 145 30.91 -1.76 1.23
CA ARG A 145 31.59 -3.02 0.89
C ARG A 145 30.60 -4.07 0.37
N GLU A 146 29.46 -4.24 1.04
CA GLU A 146 28.42 -5.20 0.61
C GLU A 146 27.74 -4.82 -0.71
N LEU A 147 27.61 -3.52 -0.97
CA LEU A 147 27.07 -3.02 -2.25
C LEU A 147 28.09 -3.06 -3.38
N ARG A 148 29.39 -3.04 -3.06
CA ARG A 148 30.45 -3.04 -4.06
C ARG A 148 30.57 -4.41 -4.74
N PRO A 149 30.61 -4.45 -6.08
CA PRO A 149 30.95 -5.67 -6.78
C PRO A 149 32.40 -6.07 -6.47
N ALA A 150 32.64 -7.36 -6.24
CA ALA A 150 33.98 -7.89 -5.91
C ALA A 150 35.04 -7.61 -6.99
N SER A 151 34.62 -7.36 -8.25
CA SER A 151 35.51 -6.92 -9.33
C SER A 151 34.72 -6.23 -10.44
N ARG A 152 35.40 -5.42 -11.28
CA ARG A 152 34.80 -4.82 -12.50
C ARG A 152 34.20 -5.90 -13.41
N ARG A 153 34.93 -7.01 -13.64
CA ARG A 153 34.43 -8.15 -14.41
C ARG A 153 33.16 -8.75 -13.78
N GLY A 154 33.13 -8.88 -12.45
CA GLY A 154 31.96 -9.35 -11.72
C GLY A 154 30.74 -8.44 -11.85
N PHE A 155 30.95 -7.12 -11.88
CA PHE A 155 29.89 -6.14 -12.14
C PHE A 155 29.28 -6.30 -13.53
N PHE A 156 30.09 -6.26 -14.59
CA PHE A 156 29.60 -6.41 -15.97
C PHE A 156 28.92 -7.77 -16.19
N ALA A 157 29.48 -8.85 -15.64
CA ALA A 157 28.83 -10.16 -15.68
C ALA A 157 27.48 -10.17 -14.94
N GLY A 158 27.35 -9.41 -13.85
CA GLY A 158 26.08 -9.21 -13.14
C GLY A 158 25.04 -8.48 -13.99
N VAL A 159 25.43 -7.36 -14.59
CA VAL A 159 24.58 -6.58 -15.50
C VAL A 159 24.13 -7.42 -16.69
N LEU A 160 25.06 -8.12 -17.34
CA LEU A 160 24.76 -9.00 -18.47
C LEU A 160 23.74 -10.08 -18.09
N ARG A 161 23.89 -10.73 -16.92
CA ARG A 161 22.92 -11.72 -16.44
C ARG A 161 21.53 -11.12 -16.24
N VAL A 162 21.43 -9.89 -15.71
CA VAL A 162 20.14 -9.20 -15.56
C VAL A 162 19.52 -8.94 -16.93
N LEU A 163 20.29 -8.42 -17.88
CA LEU A 163 19.82 -8.17 -19.26
C LEU A 163 19.39 -9.46 -19.96
N CYS A 164 20.18 -10.53 -19.88
CA CYS A 164 19.82 -11.84 -20.42
C CYS A 164 18.54 -12.39 -19.78
N ALA A 165 18.39 -12.27 -18.46
CA ALA A 165 17.18 -12.71 -17.77
C ALA A 165 15.94 -11.93 -18.23
N LEU A 166 16.07 -10.61 -18.44
CA LEU A 166 14.99 -9.76 -18.93
C LEU A 166 14.61 -10.11 -20.38
N LEU A 167 15.59 -10.25 -21.27
CA LEU A 167 15.35 -10.64 -22.67
C LEU A 167 14.71 -12.02 -22.76
N LEU A 168 15.22 -13.00 -21.99
CA LEU A 168 14.63 -14.33 -21.92
C LEU A 168 13.19 -14.27 -21.40
N ALA A 169 12.93 -13.51 -20.35
CA ALA A 169 11.57 -13.34 -19.82
C ALA A 169 10.62 -12.69 -20.82
N ALA A 170 11.07 -11.68 -21.58
CA ALA A 170 10.28 -11.02 -22.61
C ALA A 170 9.97 -11.95 -23.79
N VAL A 171 10.95 -12.73 -24.25
CA VAL A 171 10.77 -13.73 -25.30
C VAL A 171 9.81 -14.83 -24.85
N LEU A 172 10.01 -15.37 -23.64
CA LEU A 172 9.12 -16.39 -23.08
C LEU A 172 7.70 -15.86 -22.88
N GLY A 173 7.54 -14.65 -22.32
CA GLY A 173 6.24 -14.01 -22.16
C GLY A 173 5.53 -13.82 -23.49
N THR A 174 6.25 -13.37 -24.51
CA THR A 174 5.74 -13.23 -25.89
C THR A 174 5.29 -14.58 -26.46
N ALA A 175 6.11 -15.63 -26.31
CA ALA A 175 5.82 -16.96 -26.81
C ALA A 175 4.58 -17.57 -26.11
N LEU A 176 4.49 -17.44 -24.79
CA LEU A 176 3.36 -17.94 -23.99
C LEU A 176 2.05 -17.24 -24.39
N LEU A 177 2.05 -15.92 -24.49
CA LEU A 177 0.86 -15.16 -24.92
C LEU A 177 0.49 -15.46 -26.38
N SER A 178 1.48 -15.61 -27.27
CA SER A 178 1.22 -15.99 -28.67
C SER A 178 0.63 -17.39 -28.77
N GLY A 179 1.10 -18.33 -27.95
CA GLY A 179 0.52 -19.67 -27.84
C GLY A 179 -0.92 -19.64 -27.35
N LEU A 180 -1.23 -18.76 -26.40
CA LEU A 180 -2.57 -18.56 -25.84
C LEU A 180 -3.58 -18.05 -26.88
N PHE A 181 -3.14 -17.20 -27.83
CA PHE A 181 -4.00 -16.60 -28.85
C PHE A 181 -4.08 -17.39 -30.16
N ARG A 182 -3.68 -18.66 -30.17
CA ARG A 182 -3.92 -19.55 -31.31
C ARG A 182 -5.42 -19.64 -31.62
N PRO A 183 -5.80 -19.80 -32.90
CA PRO A 183 -7.19 -19.98 -33.28
C PRO A 183 -7.83 -21.14 -32.52
N LEU A 184 -9.01 -20.89 -31.95
CA LEU A 184 -9.81 -21.90 -31.28
C LEU A 184 -10.70 -22.62 -32.30
N THR A 185 -11.07 -23.87 -32.03
CA THR A 185 -12.16 -24.53 -32.76
C THR A 185 -13.48 -23.80 -32.49
N PRO A 186 -14.49 -23.90 -33.38
CA PRO A 186 -15.80 -23.27 -33.15
C PRO A 186 -16.43 -23.67 -31.81
N GLU A 187 -16.33 -24.95 -31.45
CA GLU A 187 -16.81 -25.48 -30.16
C GLU A 187 -16.09 -24.85 -28.96
N ALA A 188 -14.77 -24.70 -29.06
CA ALA A 188 -13.96 -24.10 -28.01
C ALA A 188 -14.24 -22.59 -27.86
N ALA A 189 -14.45 -21.89 -28.98
CA ALA A 189 -14.85 -20.49 -29.01
C ALA A 189 -16.24 -20.30 -28.36
N ALA A 190 -17.24 -21.10 -28.77
CA ALA A 190 -18.59 -21.04 -28.21
C ALA A 190 -18.61 -21.29 -26.69
N ARG A 191 -17.73 -22.17 -26.18
CA ARG A 191 -17.60 -22.41 -24.74
C ARG A 191 -17.05 -21.19 -23.99
N LEU A 192 -16.05 -20.52 -24.56
CA LEU A 192 -15.46 -19.30 -24.00
C LEU A 192 -16.50 -18.16 -23.97
N GLU A 193 -17.23 -17.97 -25.07
CA GLU A 193 -18.32 -16.97 -25.17
C GLU A 193 -19.46 -17.25 -24.19
N LYS A 194 -19.85 -18.52 -24.01
CA LYS A 194 -20.86 -18.90 -23.01
C LYS A 194 -20.49 -18.44 -21.60
N ASN A 195 -19.24 -18.63 -21.19
CA ASN A 195 -18.78 -18.21 -19.86
C ASN A 195 -18.59 -16.69 -19.78
N ALA A 196 -18.21 -16.03 -20.87
CA ALA A 196 -18.19 -14.57 -20.96
C ALA A 196 -19.60 -13.97 -20.82
N LEU A 197 -20.61 -14.56 -21.45
CA LEU A 197 -22.02 -14.19 -21.30
C LEU A 197 -22.51 -14.35 -19.85
N ALA A 198 -22.23 -15.51 -19.23
CA ALA A 198 -22.56 -15.72 -17.82
C ALA A 198 -21.89 -14.66 -16.92
N SER A 199 -20.66 -14.27 -17.25
CA SER A 199 -19.91 -13.20 -16.56
C SER A 199 -20.55 -11.82 -16.78
N ALA A 200 -21.07 -11.52 -17.98
CA ALA A 200 -21.73 -10.25 -18.30
C ALA A 200 -22.90 -9.95 -17.34
N ARG A 201 -23.66 -10.98 -16.94
CA ARG A 201 -24.77 -10.84 -15.96
C ARG A 201 -24.31 -10.33 -14.59
N ILE A 202 -23.08 -10.65 -14.20
CA ILE A 202 -22.48 -10.16 -12.95
C ILE A 202 -22.17 -8.67 -13.10
N PHE A 203 -21.52 -8.27 -14.20
CA PHE A 203 -21.18 -6.87 -14.46
C PHE A 203 -22.42 -5.98 -14.61
N GLN A 204 -23.46 -6.45 -15.29
CA GLN A 204 -24.74 -5.73 -15.39
C GLN A 204 -25.37 -5.49 -14.00
N ARG A 205 -25.34 -6.50 -13.13
CA ARG A 205 -25.92 -6.40 -11.78
C ARG A 205 -25.09 -5.52 -10.85
N GLU A 206 -23.76 -5.61 -10.94
CA GLU A 206 -22.84 -4.95 -10.00
C GLU A 206 -22.42 -3.54 -10.43
N GLY A 207 -22.44 -3.22 -11.72
CA GLY A 207 -21.93 -1.96 -12.26
C GLY A 207 -20.40 -1.84 -12.22
N LEU A 208 -19.87 -0.63 -12.43
CA LEU A 208 -18.42 -0.38 -12.61
C LEU A 208 -17.60 -0.47 -11.32
N TYR A 209 -18.09 0.10 -10.23
CA TYR A 209 -17.32 0.24 -8.99
C TYR A 209 -18.20 -0.05 -7.76
N PRO A 210 -18.77 -1.27 -7.65
CA PRO A 210 -19.62 -1.63 -6.50
C PRO A 210 -18.80 -1.68 -5.21
N ASP A 211 -19.43 -1.29 -4.10
CA ASP A 211 -18.93 -1.57 -2.76
C ASP A 211 -19.55 -2.87 -2.23
N LEU A 212 -18.72 -3.82 -1.77
CA LEU A 212 -19.23 -5.05 -1.14
C LEU A 212 -19.90 -4.81 0.23
N PHE A 213 -19.49 -3.74 0.90
CA PHE A 213 -19.91 -3.36 2.24
C PHE A 213 -19.99 -1.82 2.32
N PRO A 214 -21.15 -1.23 2.65
CA PRO A 214 -21.32 0.23 2.62
C PRO A 214 -20.56 0.98 3.73
N TRP A 215 -20.09 0.28 4.76
CA TRP A 215 -19.51 0.86 5.97
C TRP A 215 -17.97 0.82 6.02
N CYS A 216 -17.31 0.23 5.01
CA CYS A 216 -15.85 0.21 4.88
C CYS A 216 -15.41 0.40 3.42
N GLU A 217 -14.12 0.65 3.19
CA GLU A 217 -13.56 0.68 1.84
C GLU A 217 -13.57 -0.74 1.26
N SER A 218 -14.53 -1.01 0.38
CA SER A 218 -14.76 -2.34 -0.17
C SER A 218 -15.02 -2.33 -1.67
N ARG A 219 -14.62 -1.23 -2.32
CA ARG A 219 -14.84 -0.98 -3.73
C ARG A 219 -14.12 -1.99 -4.61
N LEU A 220 -14.88 -2.64 -5.50
CA LEU A 220 -14.33 -3.46 -6.57
C LEU A 220 -13.98 -2.59 -7.79
N ASP A 221 -13.14 -3.14 -8.67
CA ASP A 221 -12.75 -2.50 -9.92
C ASP A 221 -13.28 -3.32 -11.10
N ASN A 222 -14.61 -3.33 -11.25
CA ASN A 222 -15.26 -4.07 -12.34
C ASN A 222 -14.93 -3.46 -13.70
N PHE A 223 -14.56 -2.17 -13.78
CA PHE A 223 -14.03 -1.57 -15.00
C PHE A 223 -12.83 -2.36 -15.53
N THR A 224 -11.84 -2.62 -14.67
CA THR A 224 -10.66 -3.39 -15.08
C THR A 224 -11.00 -4.86 -15.24
N ASP A 225 -11.78 -5.46 -14.34
CA ASP A 225 -12.09 -6.89 -14.45
C ASP A 225 -12.93 -7.20 -15.71
N ALA A 226 -13.88 -6.34 -16.11
CA ALA A 226 -14.60 -6.48 -17.37
C ALA A 226 -13.67 -6.30 -18.58
N THR A 227 -12.69 -5.40 -18.50
CA THR A 227 -11.60 -5.30 -19.50
C THR A 227 -10.87 -6.64 -19.63
N MET A 228 -10.48 -7.24 -18.51
CA MET A 228 -9.76 -8.51 -18.47
C MET A 228 -10.59 -9.65 -19.08
N ILE A 229 -11.91 -9.69 -18.82
CA ILE A 229 -12.82 -10.69 -19.41
C ILE A 229 -12.99 -10.49 -20.91
N LEU A 230 -13.19 -9.25 -21.38
CA LEU A 230 -13.31 -8.95 -22.81
C LEU A 230 -12.05 -9.35 -23.59
N GLU A 231 -10.87 -9.06 -23.06
CA GLU A 231 -9.60 -9.47 -23.67
C GLU A 231 -9.38 -10.98 -23.61
N ALA A 232 -9.78 -11.63 -22.51
CA ALA A 232 -9.71 -13.09 -22.38
C ALA A 232 -10.64 -13.77 -23.38
N ALA A 233 -11.83 -13.22 -23.61
CA ALA A 233 -12.84 -13.72 -24.54
C ALA A 233 -12.61 -13.32 -26.00
N ASP A 234 -11.58 -12.52 -26.32
CA ASP A 234 -11.34 -12.07 -27.70
C ASP A 234 -11.16 -13.26 -28.67
N LEU A 235 -11.89 -13.18 -29.78
CA LEU A 235 -11.89 -14.14 -30.89
C LEU A 235 -11.46 -13.52 -32.22
N THR A 236 -10.94 -12.28 -32.21
CA THR A 236 -10.47 -11.60 -33.42
C THR A 236 -9.50 -12.48 -34.21
N ARG A 237 -9.79 -12.66 -35.50
CA ARG A 237 -8.92 -13.42 -36.43
C ARG A 237 -7.74 -12.55 -36.87
N ALA A 238 -6.67 -12.59 -36.08
CA ALA A 238 -5.39 -11.96 -36.40
C ALA A 238 -4.23 -12.90 -36.04
N ALA A 239 -3.03 -12.61 -36.56
CA ALA A 239 -1.83 -13.37 -36.25
C ALA A 239 -1.62 -13.45 -34.71
N PRO A 240 -1.40 -14.63 -34.12
CA PRO A 240 -1.31 -14.79 -32.67
C PRO A 240 -0.23 -13.92 -32.02
N LEU A 241 0.90 -13.73 -32.71
CA LEU A 241 1.96 -12.82 -32.27
C LEU A 241 1.49 -11.37 -32.16
N ARG A 242 0.73 -10.90 -33.16
CA ARG A 242 0.17 -9.55 -33.16
C ARG A 242 -0.83 -9.38 -32.01
N ARG A 243 -1.70 -10.37 -31.78
CA ARG A 243 -2.66 -10.39 -30.66
C ARG A 243 -1.95 -10.37 -29.30
N ALA A 244 -0.87 -11.13 -29.14
CA ALA A 244 -0.07 -11.13 -27.93
C ALA A 244 0.56 -9.75 -27.62
N MET A 245 0.95 -9.01 -28.66
CA MET A 245 1.55 -7.69 -28.50
C MET A 245 0.52 -6.58 -28.30
N LEU A 246 -0.60 -6.62 -29.00
CA LEU A 246 -1.56 -5.53 -29.00
C LEU A 246 -2.75 -5.73 -28.06
N VAL A 247 -3.07 -6.98 -27.72
CA VAL A 247 -4.18 -7.41 -26.85
C VAL A 247 -5.49 -6.74 -27.23
N TYR A 248 -6.30 -7.46 -27.98
CA TYR A 248 -7.54 -6.94 -28.55
C TYR A 248 -8.74 -7.17 -27.64
N ARG A 249 -9.71 -6.29 -27.78
CA ARG A 249 -11.08 -6.47 -27.29
C ARG A 249 -12.07 -5.80 -28.24
N GLY A 250 -13.29 -6.35 -28.31
CA GLY A 250 -14.39 -5.69 -29.00
C GLY A 250 -14.76 -4.36 -28.34
N ALA A 251 -15.24 -3.40 -29.14
CA ALA A 251 -15.59 -2.06 -28.69
C ALA A 251 -16.67 -1.41 -29.58
N PHE A 252 -17.19 -0.28 -29.11
CA PHE A 252 -18.17 0.56 -29.82
C PHE A 252 -17.63 1.98 -30.09
N PRO A 253 -16.59 2.14 -30.93
CA PRO A 253 -15.89 3.42 -31.09
C PRO A 253 -16.75 4.54 -31.68
N GLN A 254 -17.83 4.21 -32.39
CA GLN A 254 -18.74 5.19 -33.00
C GLN A 254 -19.66 5.87 -31.96
N ASP A 255 -19.83 5.26 -30.79
CA ASP A 255 -20.74 5.73 -29.73
C ASP A 255 -20.02 6.63 -28.71
N GLY A 256 -18.78 7.03 -29.01
CA GLY A 256 -17.93 7.76 -28.07
C GLY A 256 -17.33 6.83 -27.01
N TYR A 257 -17.25 7.31 -25.76
CA TYR A 257 -16.68 6.52 -24.65
C TYR A 257 -17.73 5.57 -24.08
N VAL A 258 -17.55 4.28 -24.33
CA VAL A 258 -18.31 3.20 -23.71
C VAL A 258 -17.39 2.44 -22.77
N ASP A 259 -17.77 2.33 -21.50
CA ASP A 259 -16.94 1.63 -20.53
C ASP A 259 -17.00 0.09 -20.72
N PRO A 260 -16.04 -0.66 -20.17
CA PRO A 260 -15.96 -2.12 -20.35
C PRO A 260 -17.15 -2.89 -19.78
N CYS A 261 -17.79 -2.42 -18.69
CA CYS A 261 -18.98 -3.07 -18.12
C CYS A 261 -20.20 -2.88 -19.03
N GLU A 262 -20.36 -1.70 -19.62
CA GLU A 262 -21.38 -1.47 -20.65
C GLU A 262 -21.06 -2.27 -21.92
N THR A 263 -19.80 -2.26 -22.37
CA THR A 263 -19.35 -2.97 -23.58
C THR A 263 -19.67 -4.48 -23.51
N ILE A 264 -19.38 -5.13 -22.38
CA ILE A 264 -19.67 -6.56 -22.21
C ILE A 264 -21.19 -6.82 -22.10
N THR A 265 -21.94 -5.89 -21.50
CA THR A 265 -23.40 -6.00 -21.35
C THR A 265 -24.12 -5.88 -22.68
N ARG A 266 -23.78 -4.85 -23.47
CA ARG A 266 -24.33 -4.64 -24.82
C ARG A 266 -24.12 -5.85 -25.71
N HIS A 267 -22.88 -6.31 -25.76
CA HIS A 267 -22.55 -7.43 -26.63
C HIS A 267 -23.23 -8.73 -26.23
N TYR A 268 -23.13 -9.15 -24.96
CA TYR A 268 -23.57 -10.48 -24.56
C TYR A 268 -25.02 -10.57 -24.08
N LEU A 269 -25.62 -9.46 -23.62
CA LEU A 269 -26.98 -9.45 -23.06
C LEU A 269 -27.99 -8.71 -23.93
N GLN A 270 -27.56 -7.81 -24.81
CA GLN A 270 -28.41 -7.06 -25.74
C GLN A 270 -28.19 -7.46 -27.21
N ASP A 271 -27.30 -8.43 -27.45
CA ASP A 271 -26.99 -8.97 -28.78
C ASP A 271 -26.47 -7.90 -29.78
N GLU A 272 -25.82 -6.85 -29.26
CA GLU A 272 -25.20 -5.82 -30.08
C GLU A 272 -23.85 -6.30 -30.63
N ALA A 273 -23.69 -6.28 -31.96
CA ALA A 273 -22.42 -6.59 -32.59
C ALA A 273 -21.40 -5.46 -32.36
N TYR A 274 -20.15 -5.81 -32.01
CA TYR A 274 -19.07 -4.84 -31.90
C TYR A 274 -18.89 -4.05 -33.20
N THR A 275 -18.78 -2.73 -33.10
CA THR A 275 -18.54 -1.85 -34.26
C THR A 275 -17.05 -1.54 -34.49
N GLY A 276 -16.17 -2.05 -33.61
CA GLY A 276 -14.73 -1.98 -33.78
C GLY A 276 -13.93 -2.79 -32.77
N ILE A 277 -12.60 -2.62 -32.83
CA ILE A 277 -11.63 -3.28 -31.94
C ILE A 277 -10.84 -2.20 -31.21
N GLN A 278 -10.64 -2.40 -29.91
CA GLN A 278 -9.70 -1.62 -29.11
C GLN A 278 -8.49 -2.46 -28.74
N THR A 279 -7.31 -1.83 -28.74
CA THR A 279 -6.03 -2.48 -28.39
C THR A 279 -5.47 -1.90 -27.10
N TYR A 280 -4.77 -2.73 -26.31
CA TYR A 280 -4.10 -2.29 -25.08
C TYR A 280 -2.59 -2.67 -25.05
N PRO A 281 -1.75 -2.15 -25.95
CA PRO A 281 -0.36 -2.60 -26.08
C PRO A 281 0.59 -2.17 -24.95
N ARG A 282 0.12 -1.35 -23.99
CA ARG A 282 0.97 -0.75 -22.94
C ARG A 282 1.46 -1.74 -21.89
N TYR A 283 0.70 -2.81 -21.65
CA TYR A 283 1.01 -3.81 -20.63
C TYR A 283 1.27 -5.18 -21.26
N TRP A 284 1.84 -6.10 -20.48
CA TRP A 284 2.06 -7.45 -20.95
C TRP A 284 0.80 -8.32 -20.93
N HIS A 285 -0.18 -8.02 -20.07
CA HIS A 285 -1.39 -8.83 -19.89
C HIS A 285 -1.09 -10.30 -19.52
N GLY A 286 -0.03 -10.54 -18.75
CA GLY A 286 0.38 -11.88 -18.33
C GLY A 286 -0.69 -12.63 -17.54
N TYR A 287 -1.64 -11.91 -16.91
CA TYR A 287 -2.78 -12.53 -16.25
C TYR A 287 -3.64 -13.37 -17.20
N LEU A 288 -3.61 -13.10 -18.52
CA LEU A 288 -4.36 -13.87 -19.51
C LEU A 288 -3.92 -15.34 -19.56
N LEU A 289 -2.67 -15.64 -19.20
CA LEU A 289 -2.17 -17.02 -19.08
C LEU A 289 -2.94 -17.83 -18.04
N LEU A 290 -3.54 -17.16 -17.05
CA LEU A 290 -4.39 -17.79 -16.04
C LEU A 290 -5.86 -17.57 -16.39
N LEU A 291 -6.24 -16.34 -16.70
CA LEU A 291 -7.64 -15.94 -16.86
C LEU A 291 -8.31 -16.61 -18.05
N ARG A 292 -7.68 -16.64 -19.24
CA ARG A 292 -8.34 -17.20 -20.43
C ARG A 292 -8.57 -18.72 -20.31
N PRO A 293 -7.60 -19.52 -19.83
CA PRO A 293 -7.87 -20.93 -19.53
C PRO A 293 -8.94 -21.12 -18.46
N LEU A 294 -8.96 -20.30 -17.39
CA LEU A 294 -10.01 -20.40 -16.38
C LEU A 294 -11.39 -20.04 -16.97
N LEU A 295 -11.47 -18.97 -17.76
CA LEU A 295 -12.71 -18.52 -18.41
C LEU A 295 -13.24 -19.56 -19.41
N PHE A 296 -12.37 -20.38 -20.00
CA PHE A 296 -12.80 -21.52 -20.82
C PHE A 296 -13.59 -22.57 -20.01
N TRP A 297 -13.24 -22.80 -18.74
CA TRP A 297 -13.87 -23.81 -17.90
C TRP A 297 -15.01 -23.28 -17.03
N MET A 298 -14.96 -22.00 -16.64
CA MET A 298 -15.89 -21.43 -15.67
C MET A 298 -16.10 -19.92 -15.89
N ASP A 299 -17.23 -19.39 -15.42
CA ASP A 299 -17.50 -17.95 -15.48
C ASP A 299 -16.76 -17.14 -14.40
N TYR A 300 -16.80 -15.81 -14.53
CA TYR A 300 -16.17 -14.86 -13.62
C TYR A 300 -16.54 -15.03 -12.14
N GLY A 301 -17.78 -15.41 -11.83
CA GLY A 301 -18.21 -15.64 -10.45
C GLY A 301 -17.49 -16.85 -9.83
N ALA A 302 -17.39 -17.95 -10.57
CA ALA A 302 -16.63 -19.12 -10.17
C ALA A 302 -15.12 -18.81 -10.08
N ILE A 303 -14.57 -17.99 -10.98
CA ILE A 303 -13.18 -17.54 -10.93
C ILE A 303 -12.91 -16.75 -9.64
N ARG A 304 -13.81 -15.84 -9.23
CA ARG A 304 -13.70 -15.10 -7.95
C ARG A 304 -13.70 -16.04 -6.74
N ALA A 305 -14.52 -17.10 -6.76
CA ALA A 305 -14.54 -18.10 -5.68
C ALA A 305 -13.23 -18.90 -5.62
N LEU A 306 -12.73 -19.38 -6.76
CA LEU A 306 -11.43 -20.06 -6.86
C LEU A 306 -10.30 -19.14 -6.39
N ASN A 307 -10.34 -17.87 -6.80
CA ASN A 307 -9.38 -16.85 -6.40
C ASN A 307 -9.34 -16.68 -4.87
N GLY A 308 -10.50 -16.64 -4.21
CA GLY A 308 -10.56 -16.63 -2.74
C GLY A 308 -9.96 -17.89 -2.09
N ALA A 309 -10.24 -19.07 -2.65
CA ALA A 309 -9.69 -20.33 -2.14
C ALA A 309 -8.16 -20.39 -2.26
N VAL A 310 -7.61 -20.01 -3.42
CA VAL A 310 -6.17 -19.97 -3.66
C VAL A 310 -5.48 -18.95 -2.74
N GLN A 311 -6.07 -17.77 -2.54
CA GLN A 311 -5.54 -16.80 -1.57
C GLN A 311 -5.49 -17.39 -0.15
N GLY A 312 -6.53 -18.11 0.27
CA GLY A 312 -6.56 -18.81 1.56
C GLY A 312 -5.46 -19.86 1.70
N LEU A 313 -5.26 -20.70 0.67
CA LEU A 313 -4.22 -21.72 0.65
C LEU A 313 -2.81 -21.12 0.74
N LEU A 314 -2.54 -20.06 -0.04
CA LEU A 314 -1.25 -19.40 -0.02
C LEU A 314 -0.97 -18.71 1.32
N CYS A 315 -1.97 -18.06 1.91
CA CYS A 315 -1.89 -17.49 3.25
C CYS A 315 -1.58 -18.59 4.30
N GLY A 316 -2.29 -19.72 4.24
CA GLY A 316 -2.03 -20.89 5.08
C GLY A 316 -0.60 -21.42 4.92
N GLY A 317 -0.07 -21.44 3.70
CA GLY A 317 1.32 -21.80 3.43
C GLY A 317 2.33 -20.86 4.11
N VAL A 318 2.08 -19.55 4.10
CA VAL A 318 2.95 -18.58 4.79
C VAL A 318 2.91 -18.81 6.29
N LEU A 319 1.72 -19.00 6.87
CA LEU A 319 1.56 -19.29 8.30
C LEU A 319 2.31 -20.57 8.70
N LEU A 320 2.17 -21.64 7.91
CA LEU A 320 2.88 -22.90 8.12
C LEU A 320 4.40 -22.70 8.11
N LEU A 321 4.92 -21.95 7.13
CA LEU A 321 6.35 -21.68 7.05
C LEU A 321 6.84 -20.76 8.16
N LEU A 322 6.06 -19.78 8.61
CA LEU A 322 6.40 -18.98 9.77
C LEU A 322 6.52 -19.83 11.03
N TRP A 323 5.58 -20.75 11.24
CA TRP A 323 5.63 -21.70 12.35
C TRP A 323 6.86 -22.62 12.27
N ARG A 324 7.07 -23.29 11.12
CA ARG A 324 8.21 -24.19 10.90
C ARG A 324 9.58 -23.52 11.03
N ARG A 325 9.64 -22.21 10.94
CA ARG A 325 10.87 -21.42 11.03
C ARG A 325 11.08 -20.73 12.37
N GLY A 326 10.25 -21.02 13.37
CA GLY A 326 10.33 -20.38 14.68
C GLY A 326 10.00 -18.88 14.62
N LEU A 327 9.32 -18.43 13.56
CA LEU A 327 8.93 -17.04 13.31
C LEU A 327 7.50 -16.76 13.77
N GLY A 328 6.95 -17.60 14.68
CA GLY A 328 5.58 -17.50 15.17
C GLY A 328 5.21 -16.12 15.75
N ARG A 329 6.18 -15.38 16.28
CA ARG A 329 5.98 -13.99 16.77
C ARG A 329 5.51 -13.00 15.70
N PHE A 330 5.68 -13.33 14.42
CA PHE A 330 5.27 -12.49 13.29
C PHE A 330 3.92 -12.91 12.69
N VAL A 331 3.32 -14.02 13.16
CA VAL A 331 2.00 -14.48 12.69
C VAL A 331 0.90 -13.44 12.91
N PRO A 332 0.76 -12.80 14.10
CA PRO A 332 -0.27 -11.78 14.30
C PRO A 332 -0.14 -10.60 13.34
N ALA A 333 1.09 -10.16 13.08
CA ALA A 333 1.38 -9.08 12.14
C ALA A 333 0.97 -9.45 10.71
N TYR A 334 1.32 -10.66 10.26
CA TYR A 334 0.95 -11.12 8.93
C TYR A 334 -0.57 -11.26 8.76
N LEU A 335 -1.25 -11.89 9.72
CA LEU A 335 -2.72 -12.03 9.70
C LEU A 335 -3.42 -10.67 9.68
N ALA A 336 -3.03 -9.74 10.54
CA ALA A 336 -3.58 -8.39 10.55
C ALA A 336 -3.37 -7.66 9.21
N SER A 337 -2.19 -7.80 8.60
CA SER A 337 -1.91 -7.24 7.27
C SER A 337 -2.76 -7.86 6.16
N MET A 338 -3.00 -9.18 6.18
CA MET A 338 -3.89 -9.82 5.20
C MET A 338 -5.35 -9.39 5.39
N LEU A 339 -5.81 -9.23 6.63
CA LEU A 339 -7.15 -8.72 6.93
C LEU A 339 -7.33 -7.26 6.49
N LEU A 340 -6.29 -6.43 6.64
CA LEU A 340 -6.28 -5.03 6.15
C LEU A 340 -6.47 -4.92 4.63
N LEU A 341 -5.97 -5.90 3.85
CA LEU A 341 -6.21 -5.94 2.40
C LEU A 341 -7.67 -6.22 2.05
N MET A 342 -8.46 -6.68 3.03
CA MET A 342 -9.82 -7.19 2.88
C MET A 342 -9.84 -8.36 1.90
N PRO A 343 -9.55 -9.59 2.37
CA PRO A 343 -9.34 -10.74 1.48
C PRO A 343 -10.58 -11.03 0.62
N ARG A 344 -11.79 -10.71 1.09
CA ARG A 344 -13.01 -10.81 0.25
C ARG A 344 -12.99 -9.84 -0.94
N VAL A 345 -12.58 -8.59 -0.72
CA VAL A 345 -12.43 -7.57 -1.79
C VAL A 345 -11.33 -7.98 -2.75
N THR A 346 -10.23 -8.52 -2.22
CA THR A 346 -9.12 -9.01 -3.06
C THR A 346 -9.52 -10.27 -3.81
N ALA A 347 -10.40 -11.13 -3.27
CA ALA A 347 -10.92 -12.30 -3.96
C ALA A 347 -11.93 -11.96 -5.07
N TYR A 348 -12.71 -10.90 -4.89
CA TYR A 348 -13.76 -10.48 -5.84
C TYR A 348 -13.26 -9.48 -6.89
N SER A 349 -12.00 -9.03 -6.82
CA SER A 349 -11.37 -8.19 -7.83
C SER A 349 -10.08 -8.84 -8.32
N LEU A 350 -10.09 -9.34 -9.56
CA LEU A 350 -8.95 -10.01 -10.19
C LEU A 350 -7.78 -9.05 -10.35
N GLN A 351 -8.08 -7.81 -10.71
CA GLN A 351 -7.12 -6.71 -10.75
C GLN A 351 -6.33 -6.60 -9.44
N TYR A 352 -6.99 -6.70 -8.29
CA TYR A 352 -6.30 -6.61 -7.00
C TYR A 352 -5.49 -7.86 -6.66
N SER A 353 -5.79 -9.00 -7.27
CA SER A 353 -5.24 -10.30 -6.91
C SER A 353 -3.82 -10.52 -7.39
N ALA A 354 -3.45 -9.93 -8.54
CA ALA A 354 -2.13 -10.12 -9.13
C ALA A 354 -0.99 -9.76 -8.16
N CYS A 355 -1.01 -8.54 -7.61
CA CYS A 355 -0.03 -8.13 -6.61
C CYS A 355 -0.09 -9.00 -5.33
N CYS A 356 -1.30 -9.39 -4.89
CA CYS A 356 -1.50 -10.25 -3.72
C CYS A 356 -0.80 -11.60 -3.87
N TYR A 357 -0.97 -12.25 -5.03
CA TYR A 357 -0.31 -13.51 -5.34
C TYR A 357 1.20 -13.37 -5.44
N LEU A 358 1.68 -12.36 -6.15
CA LEU A 358 3.11 -12.19 -6.35
C LEU A 358 3.85 -11.93 -5.04
N PHE A 359 3.33 -11.06 -4.16
CA PHE A 359 3.97 -10.81 -2.88
C PHE A 359 3.88 -12.03 -1.94
N THR A 360 2.79 -12.80 -2.01
CA THR A 360 2.60 -13.98 -1.15
C THR A 360 3.49 -15.12 -1.61
N LEU A 361 3.58 -15.38 -2.92
CA LEU A 361 4.51 -16.35 -3.51
C LEU A 361 5.96 -15.95 -3.27
N GLY A 362 6.31 -14.67 -3.43
CA GLY A 362 7.63 -14.14 -3.10
C GLY A 362 7.99 -14.39 -1.63
N THR A 363 7.04 -14.17 -0.73
CA THR A 363 7.19 -14.46 0.70
C THR A 363 7.35 -15.95 0.98
N LEU A 364 6.53 -16.81 0.36
CA LEU A 364 6.63 -18.27 0.47
C LEU A 364 7.99 -18.77 0.01
N LEU A 365 8.48 -18.31 -1.14
CA LEU A 365 9.79 -18.67 -1.67
C LEU A 365 10.91 -18.20 -0.74
N LEU A 366 10.83 -16.96 -0.26
CA LEU A 366 11.82 -16.40 0.66
C LEU A 366 11.86 -17.16 1.99
N LEU A 367 10.69 -17.46 2.55
CA LEU A 367 10.57 -18.32 3.71
C LEU A 367 11.10 -19.71 3.38
N ALA A 368 10.73 -20.36 2.27
CA ALA A 368 11.22 -21.69 1.90
C ALA A 368 12.76 -21.75 1.73
N LEU A 369 13.39 -20.70 1.20
CA LEU A 369 14.85 -20.60 1.06
C LEU A 369 15.59 -20.54 2.40
N GLY A 370 15.00 -19.90 3.42
CA GLY A 370 15.49 -19.94 4.80
C GLY A 370 16.94 -19.50 4.98
N PRO A 371 17.84 -20.33 5.56
CA PRO A 371 19.24 -19.95 5.74
C PRO A 371 19.95 -19.52 4.46
N ARG A 372 19.49 -20.00 3.30
CA ARG A 372 20.03 -19.61 1.98
C ARG A 372 19.74 -18.15 1.61
N VAL A 373 18.89 -17.45 2.36
CA VAL A 373 18.62 -16.02 2.21
C VAL A 373 19.89 -15.16 2.45
N GLY A 374 20.96 -15.72 3.05
CA GLY A 374 22.29 -15.10 3.07
C GLY A 374 23.05 -15.07 1.77
N ARG A 375 22.63 -15.84 0.77
CA ARG A 375 23.28 -15.84 -0.53
C ARG A 375 22.74 -14.68 -1.34
N ALA A 376 23.50 -13.58 -1.38
CA ALA A 376 23.12 -12.36 -2.07
C ALA A 376 22.67 -12.59 -3.54
N ARG A 377 23.25 -13.58 -4.23
CA ARG A 377 22.84 -13.98 -5.59
C ARG A 377 21.42 -14.56 -5.62
N ILE A 378 21.06 -15.41 -4.66
CA ILE A 378 19.75 -16.08 -4.61
C ILE A 378 18.66 -15.06 -4.28
N CYS A 379 18.87 -14.24 -3.25
CA CYS A 379 17.91 -13.18 -2.89
C CYS A 379 17.79 -12.11 -3.97
N GLY A 380 18.91 -11.69 -4.56
CA GLY A 380 18.88 -10.75 -5.68
C GLY A 380 18.12 -11.29 -6.88
N GLY A 381 18.32 -12.57 -7.23
CA GLY A 381 17.58 -13.24 -8.31
C GLY A 381 16.08 -13.35 -8.02
N LEU A 382 15.69 -13.63 -6.78
CA LEU A 382 14.28 -13.64 -6.38
C LEU A 382 13.63 -12.26 -6.54
N PHE A 383 14.27 -11.20 -6.05
CA PHE A 383 13.71 -9.85 -6.18
C PHE A 383 13.66 -9.38 -7.64
N LEU A 384 14.66 -9.71 -8.46
CA LEU A 384 14.62 -9.49 -9.91
C LEU A 384 13.41 -10.19 -10.55
N ALA A 385 13.21 -11.48 -10.24
CA ALA A 385 12.10 -12.26 -10.76
C ALA A 385 10.74 -11.71 -10.32
N LEU A 386 10.62 -11.26 -9.06
CA LEU A 386 9.42 -10.58 -8.58
C LEU A 386 9.16 -9.28 -9.33
N GLY A 387 10.20 -8.50 -9.66
CA GLY A 387 10.07 -7.29 -10.48
C GLY A 387 9.54 -7.62 -11.89
N ILE A 388 10.15 -8.61 -12.56
CA ILE A 388 9.72 -9.10 -13.87
C ILE A 388 8.26 -9.57 -13.82
N ALA A 389 7.92 -10.41 -12.85
CA ALA A 389 6.57 -10.94 -12.70
C ALA A 389 5.55 -9.84 -12.42
N THR A 390 5.90 -8.84 -11.61
CA THR A 390 5.04 -7.67 -11.36
C THR A 390 4.71 -6.97 -12.67
N ALA A 391 5.72 -6.59 -13.48
CA ALA A 391 5.48 -5.92 -14.75
C ALA A 391 4.75 -6.79 -15.79
N PHE A 392 4.89 -8.12 -15.69
CA PHE A 392 4.24 -9.04 -16.60
C PHE A 392 2.74 -9.24 -16.28
N PHE A 393 2.39 -9.42 -15.00
CA PHE A 393 1.02 -9.75 -14.58
C PHE A 393 0.16 -8.55 -14.17
N ASP A 394 0.77 -7.47 -13.65
CA ASP A 394 0.05 -6.36 -13.03
C ASP A 394 -0.23 -5.17 -13.97
N PHE A 395 -1.33 -4.47 -13.69
CA PHE A 395 -1.77 -3.25 -14.37
C PHE A 395 -1.44 -1.97 -13.57
N LEU A 396 -0.31 -1.94 -12.86
CA LEU A 396 0.09 -0.85 -11.97
C LEU A 396 -0.85 -0.69 -10.75
N THR A 397 -1.39 -1.77 -10.17
CA THR A 397 -2.33 -1.65 -9.03
C THR A 397 -1.68 -1.11 -7.76
N TYR A 398 -0.81 -1.90 -7.14
CA TYR A 398 -0.04 -1.49 -5.96
C TYR A 398 1.31 -2.26 -5.92
N PRO A 399 2.09 -2.22 -7.03
CA PRO A 399 3.23 -3.11 -7.28
C PRO A 399 4.32 -3.06 -6.22
N ILE A 400 4.46 -1.93 -5.50
CA ILE A 400 5.42 -1.79 -4.42
C ILE A 400 5.23 -2.82 -3.30
N ALA A 401 4.02 -3.36 -3.12
CA ALA A 401 3.77 -4.45 -2.16
C ALA A 401 4.47 -5.76 -2.55
N VAL A 402 4.66 -6.01 -3.86
CA VAL A 402 5.37 -7.19 -4.37
C VAL A 402 6.84 -7.22 -3.96
N PHE A 403 7.46 -6.05 -3.79
CA PHE A 403 8.76 -5.94 -3.16
C PHE A 403 8.66 -5.86 -1.62
N GLY A 404 7.84 -4.93 -1.12
CA GLY A 404 7.83 -4.51 0.27
C GLY A 404 7.44 -5.62 1.26
N VAL A 405 6.46 -6.46 0.93
CA VAL A 405 6.03 -7.55 1.83
C VAL A 405 7.13 -8.62 1.96
N PRO A 406 7.69 -9.18 0.85
CA PRO A 406 8.85 -10.07 0.94
C PRO A 406 10.07 -9.41 1.59
N ALA A 407 10.29 -8.10 1.39
CA ALA A 407 11.37 -7.36 2.05
C ALA A 407 11.21 -7.31 3.58
N VAL A 408 9.98 -7.20 4.12
CA VAL A 408 9.77 -7.34 5.57
C VAL A 408 10.16 -8.74 6.05
N PHE A 409 9.79 -9.79 5.34
CA PHE A 409 10.17 -11.15 5.74
C PHE A 409 11.66 -11.46 5.55
N TYR A 410 12.32 -10.81 4.58
CA TYR A 410 13.78 -10.80 4.48
C TYR A 410 14.41 -10.28 5.77
N LEU A 411 13.89 -9.17 6.31
CA LEU A 411 14.33 -8.62 7.59
C LEU A 411 14.03 -9.54 8.78
N CYS A 412 12.86 -10.19 8.79
CA CYS A 412 12.46 -11.12 9.84
C CYS A 412 13.39 -12.34 9.93
N LEU A 413 13.77 -12.92 8.77
CA LEU A 413 14.70 -14.05 8.70
C LEU A 413 16.13 -13.67 9.09
N ARG A 414 16.47 -12.40 8.93
CA ARG A 414 17.81 -11.84 9.19
C ARG A 414 17.85 -11.00 10.46
N SER A 415 16.95 -11.25 11.42
CA SER A 415 16.86 -10.41 12.61
C SER A 415 18.12 -10.44 13.50
N GLY A 416 18.97 -11.48 13.34
CA GLY A 416 20.25 -11.61 14.04
C GLY A 416 21.43 -10.93 13.36
N ASP A 417 21.30 -10.47 12.11
CA ASP A 417 22.41 -9.85 11.38
C ASP A 417 22.60 -8.38 11.73
N ALA A 418 23.80 -7.88 11.42
CA ALA A 418 24.11 -6.46 11.50
C ALA A 418 23.11 -5.62 10.65
N PRO A 419 22.63 -4.48 11.17
CA PRO A 419 21.70 -3.59 10.47
C PRO A 419 22.16 -3.18 9.07
N GLU A 420 23.47 -2.95 8.90
CA GLU A 420 24.10 -2.55 7.65
C GLU A 420 23.98 -3.66 6.60
N LEU A 421 24.20 -4.92 6.98
CA LEU A 421 24.05 -6.08 6.09
C LEU A 421 22.58 -6.25 5.66
N ARG A 422 21.66 -6.07 6.60
CA ARG A 422 20.22 -6.09 6.32
C ARG A 422 19.85 -4.98 5.33
N LEU A 423 20.35 -3.76 5.55
CA LEU A 423 20.11 -2.61 4.69
C LEU A 423 20.75 -2.78 3.31
N ALA A 424 21.98 -3.29 3.23
CA ALA A 424 22.66 -3.60 1.97
C ALA A 424 21.81 -4.55 1.12
N GLY A 425 21.30 -5.61 1.75
CA GLY A 425 20.43 -6.59 1.11
C GLY A 425 19.11 -5.99 0.63
N LEU A 426 18.49 -5.10 1.42
CA LEU A 426 17.29 -4.37 1.02
C LEU A 426 17.54 -3.46 -0.19
N VAL A 427 18.60 -2.66 -0.16
CA VAL A 427 18.94 -1.74 -1.27
C VAL A 427 19.23 -2.53 -2.53
N ARG A 428 20.05 -3.58 -2.43
CA ARG A 428 20.35 -4.47 -3.55
C ARG A 428 19.12 -5.18 -4.09
N GLY A 429 18.26 -5.68 -3.20
CA GLY A 429 16.98 -6.28 -3.56
C GLY A 429 16.06 -5.30 -4.26
N GLY A 430 15.95 -4.07 -3.77
CA GLY A 430 15.14 -3.00 -4.35
C GLY A 430 15.65 -2.58 -5.74
N VAL A 431 16.96 -2.44 -5.91
CA VAL A 431 17.58 -2.15 -7.22
C VAL A 431 17.29 -3.28 -8.22
N LEU A 432 17.43 -4.54 -7.80
CA LEU A 432 17.18 -5.68 -8.69
C LEU A 432 15.69 -5.86 -9.00
N TRP A 433 14.80 -5.65 -8.04
CA TRP A 433 13.35 -5.61 -8.28
C TRP A 433 12.99 -4.48 -9.24
N GLY A 434 13.53 -3.27 -9.03
CA GLY A 434 13.32 -2.12 -9.89
C GLY A 434 13.82 -2.35 -11.32
N ALA A 435 15.01 -2.95 -11.47
CA ALA A 435 15.56 -3.36 -12.77
C ALA A 435 14.66 -4.42 -13.45
N GLY A 436 14.14 -5.37 -12.68
CA GLY A 436 13.19 -6.37 -13.15
C GLY A 436 11.90 -5.75 -13.66
N TYR A 437 11.30 -4.88 -12.85
CA TYR A 437 10.03 -4.21 -13.12
C TYR A 437 10.13 -3.25 -14.30
N ALA A 438 11.03 -2.26 -14.23
CA ALA A 438 11.19 -1.26 -15.26
C ALA A 438 11.70 -1.89 -16.57
N GLY A 439 12.67 -2.79 -16.49
CA GLY A 439 13.23 -3.47 -17.66
C GLY A 439 12.19 -4.31 -18.39
N MET A 440 11.42 -5.13 -17.68
CA MET A 440 10.37 -5.94 -18.29
C MET A 440 9.28 -5.06 -18.89
N TRP A 441 8.87 -4.00 -18.18
CA TRP A 441 7.85 -3.08 -18.68
C TRP A 441 8.28 -2.36 -19.96
N SER A 442 9.51 -1.83 -20.03
CA SER A 442 10.03 -1.18 -21.24
C SER A 442 10.19 -2.15 -22.41
N LEU A 443 10.56 -3.41 -22.14
CA LEU A 443 10.64 -4.43 -23.19
C LEU A 443 9.30 -4.70 -23.86
N LYS A 444 8.16 -4.53 -23.17
CA LYS A 444 6.83 -4.64 -23.80
C LYS A 444 6.72 -3.69 -24.98
N TRP A 445 7.09 -2.44 -24.78
CA TRP A 445 6.88 -1.40 -25.79
C TRP A 445 7.81 -1.56 -26.98
N VAL A 446 9.06 -1.97 -26.71
CA VAL A 446 10.04 -2.29 -27.75
C VAL A 446 9.56 -3.48 -28.57
N PHE A 447 9.18 -4.59 -27.92
CA PHE A 447 8.72 -5.79 -28.61
C PHE A 447 7.44 -5.53 -29.37
N ALA A 448 6.46 -4.86 -28.77
CA ALA A 448 5.21 -4.53 -29.45
C ALA A 448 5.47 -3.64 -30.66
N SER A 449 6.32 -2.61 -30.56
CA SER A 449 6.62 -1.74 -31.71
C SER A 449 7.33 -2.48 -32.83
N LEU A 450 8.36 -3.27 -32.51
CA LEU A 450 9.14 -4.01 -33.50
C LEU A 450 8.35 -5.13 -34.19
N LEU A 451 7.52 -5.85 -33.44
CA LEU A 451 6.82 -7.04 -33.93
C LEU A 451 5.49 -6.73 -34.62
N THR A 452 4.90 -5.55 -34.38
CA THR A 452 3.61 -5.15 -34.98
C THR A 452 3.73 -4.01 -35.98
N GLY A 453 4.84 -3.27 -35.96
CA GLY A 453 5.03 -2.04 -36.75
C GLY A 453 4.28 -0.82 -36.20
N GLU A 454 3.59 -0.93 -35.06
CA GLU A 454 2.89 0.19 -34.43
C GLU A 454 3.81 1.02 -33.53
N ASN A 455 3.57 2.33 -33.40
CA ASN A 455 4.37 3.19 -32.52
C ASN A 455 3.91 3.09 -31.05
N VAL A 456 4.11 1.93 -30.42
CA VAL A 456 3.73 1.70 -29.02
C VAL A 456 4.58 2.51 -28.06
N LEU A 457 5.84 2.79 -28.42
CA LEU A 457 6.74 3.64 -27.63
C LEU A 457 6.15 5.05 -27.42
N GLN A 458 5.62 5.69 -28.47
CA GLN A 458 4.98 7.00 -28.34
C GLN A 458 3.77 6.95 -27.41
N ASN A 459 2.92 5.93 -27.53
CA ASN A 459 1.78 5.72 -26.64
C ASN A 459 2.22 5.55 -25.17
N ALA A 460 3.29 4.78 -24.96
CA ALA A 460 3.87 4.52 -23.65
C ALA A 460 4.44 5.79 -23.00
N PHE A 461 5.22 6.59 -23.73
CA PHE A 461 5.76 7.85 -23.20
C PHE A 461 4.67 8.85 -22.83
N ALA A 462 3.61 8.95 -23.64
CA ALA A 462 2.46 9.79 -23.31
C ALA A 462 1.78 9.31 -22.01
N ALA A 463 1.60 7.99 -21.85
CA ALA A 463 1.02 7.40 -20.66
C ALA A 463 1.88 7.62 -19.41
N VAL A 464 3.21 7.40 -19.49
CA VAL A 464 4.16 7.67 -18.39
C VAL A 464 4.06 9.13 -17.96
N THR A 465 4.13 10.06 -18.92
CA THR A 465 4.09 11.51 -18.65
C THR A 465 2.81 11.90 -17.91
N ASN A 466 1.67 11.33 -18.32
CA ASN A 466 0.40 11.54 -17.65
C ASN A 466 0.40 11.00 -16.22
N ARG A 467 0.90 9.77 -16.00
CA ARG A 467 0.94 9.12 -14.68
C ARG A 467 1.86 9.84 -13.68
N LEU A 468 2.92 10.49 -14.17
CA LEU A 468 3.83 11.34 -13.39
C LEU A 468 3.25 12.74 -13.12
N SER A 469 2.23 13.16 -13.87
CA SER A 469 1.65 14.48 -13.75
C SER A 469 0.86 14.64 -12.44
N ASN A 470 0.65 15.89 -12.04
CA ASN A 470 -0.23 16.23 -10.93
C ASN A 470 -1.62 16.63 -11.44
N PHE A 471 -2.00 16.25 -12.65
CA PHE A 471 -3.26 16.67 -13.27
C PHE A 471 -4.03 15.46 -13.77
N ASN A 472 -5.36 15.53 -13.87
CA ASN A 472 -6.13 14.58 -14.66
C ASN A 472 -5.90 14.79 -16.18
N LEU A 473 -6.43 13.88 -17.00
CA LEU A 473 -6.19 13.82 -18.45
C LEU A 473 -6.51 15.12 -19.20
N ASP A 474 -7.61 15.79 -18.83
CA ASP A 474 -8.10 17.06 -19.37
C ASP A 474 -7.51 18.28 -18.66
N LYS A 475 -6.62 18.08 -17.68
CA LYS A 475 -5.97 19.12 -16.87
C LYS A 475 -6.91 20.03 -16.07
N THR A 476 -8.16 19.63 -15.88
CA THR A 476 -9.17 20.38 -15.13
C THR A 476 -9.03 20.20 -13.61
N MET A 477 -8.45 19.10 -13.17
CA MET A 477 -8.24 18.75 -11.76
C MET A 477 -6.76 18.59 -11.46
N ARG A 478 -6.27 19.26 -10.40
CA ARG A 478 -4.91 19.12 -9.89
C ARG A 478 -4.89 18.24 -8.65
N PHE A 479 -4.06 17.21 -8.65
CA PHE A 479 -3.80 16.34 -7.53
C PHE A 479 -2.67 16.91 -6.65
N SER A 480 -2.99 17.22 -5.38
CA SER A 480 -1.98 17.54 -4.37
C SER A 480 -1.36 16.25 -3.83
N ARG A 481 -0.02 16.17 -3.77
CA ARG A 481 0.70 15.00 -3.23
C ARG A 481 0.26 14.65 -1.81
N ILE A 482 0.08 15.65 -0.95
CA ILE A 482 -0.36 15.46 0.42
C ILE A 482 -1.80 14.92 0.46
N GLN A 483 -2.68 15.45 -0.40
CA GLN A 483 -4.06 14.99 -0.48
C GLN A 483 -4.14 13.56 -0.99
N VAL A 484 -3.37 13.22 -2.04
CA VAL A 484 -3.32 11.86 -2.60
C VAL A 484 -2.84 10.86 -1.55
N GLU A 485 -1.75 11.18 -0.83
CA GLU A 485 -1.28 10.32 0.27
C GLU A 485 -2.35 10.16 1.35
N ARG A 486 -2.97 11.26 1.79
CA ARG A 486 -4.03 11.23 2.80
C ARG A 486 -5.21 10.36 2.35
N THR A 487 -5.71 10.54 1.14
CA THR A 487 -6.87 9.79 0.63
C THR A 487 -6.56 8.30 0.53
N ASN A 488 -5.39 7.94 -0.01
CA ASN A 488 -4.96 6.53 -0.13
C ASN A 488 -4.79 5.88 1.24
N LEU A 489 -4.21 6.59 2.20
CA LEU A 489 -3.96 6.09 3.54
C LEU A 489 -5.29 5.86 4.28
N LEU A 490 -6.17 6.86 4.25
CA LEU A 490 -7.48 6.77 4.89
C LEU A 490 -8.35 5.69 4.27
N SER A 491 -8.32 5.56 2.93
CA SER A 491 -9.04 4.50 2.21
C SER A 491 -8.52 3.11 2.62
N PHE A 492 -7.20 2.89 2.65
CA PHE A 492 -6.62 1.60 3.06
C PHE A 492 -7.00 1.17 4.48
N PHE A 493 -6.96 2.11 5.43
CA PHE A 493 -7.29 1.81 6.83
C PHE A 493 -8.79 1.88 7.14
N ARG A 494 -9.66 2.21 6.17
CA ARG A 494 -11.13 2.23 6.38
C ARG A 494 -11.69 0.80 6.38
N THR A 495 -11.33 0.00 7.37
CA THR A 495 -11.75 -1.40 7.53
C THR A 495 -11.70 -1.82 9.02
N PRO A 496 -12.55 -2.74 9.51
CA PRO A 496 -12.51 -3.19 10.91
C PRO A 496 -11.18 -3.84 11.29
N ALA A 497 -10.50 -4.44 10.31
CA ALA A 497 -9.17 -5.01 10.49
C ALA A 497 -8.14 -3.96 10.97
N ALA A 498 -8.41 -2.68 10.72
CA ALA A 498 -7.60 -1.60 11.21
C ALA A 498 -7.62 -1.56 12.76
N LEU A 499 -8.77 -1.77 13.42
CA LEU A 499 -8.84 -1.82 14.89
C LEU A 499 -7.98 -2.94 15.47
N LEU A 500 -7.94 -4.10 14.81
CA LEU A 500 -7.05 -5.20 15.20
C LEU A 500 -5.57 -4.81 15.05
N ALA A 501 -5.20 -4.21 13.93
CA ALA A 501 -3.85 -3.71 13.70
C ALA A 501 -3.46 -2.63 14.74
N ALA A 502 -4.40 -1.75 15.09
CA ALA A 502 -4.25 -0.74 16.16
C ALA A 502 -3.93 -1.39 17.49
N ALA A 503 -4.79 -2.31 17.92
CA ALA A 503 -4.66 -3.00 19.19
C ALA A 503 -3.31 -3.73 19.26
N LEU A 504 -2.89 -4.37 18.16
CA LEU A 504 -1.61 -5.06 18.08
C LEU A 504 -0.41 -4.10 18.18
N VAL A 505 -0.44 -2.97 17.47
CA VAL A 505 0.58 -1.91 17.58
C VAL A 505 0.64 -1.36 19.00
N LEU A 506 -0.50 -0.99 19.58
CA LEU A 506 -0.58 -0.47 20.95
C LEU A 506 -0.08 -1.48 21.98
N TRP A 507 -0.41 -2.77 21.79
CA TRP A 507 0.09 -3.85 22.63
C TRP A 507 1.61 -3.97 22.58
N TYR A 508 2.21 -3.96 21.38
CA TYR A 508 3.68 -3.99 21.27
C TYR A 508 4.33 -2.74 21.88
N VAL A 509 3.76 -1.55 21.64
CA VAL A 509 4.25 -0.31 22.26
C VAL A 509 4.18 -0.40 23.78
N PHE A 510 3.06 -0.86 24.32
CA PHE A 510 2.89 -1.06 25.76
C PHE A 510 3.93 -2.05 26.33
N ARG A 511 4.17 -3.19 25.66
CA ARG A 511 5.23 -4.14 26.03
C ARG A 511 6.62 -3.51 26.03
N LEU A 512 6.91 -2.65 25.05
CA LEU A 512 8.14 -1.86 24.99
C LEU A 512 8.20 -0.76 26.04
N LEU A 513 7.08 -0.27 26.58
CA LEU A 513 7.08 0.71 27.67
C LEU A 513 7.23 0.05 29.04
N GLN A 514 6.73 -1.18 29.20
CA GLN A 514 6.75 -1.93 30.47
C GLN A 514 8.08 -2.66 30.79
N ARG A 515 9.08 -2.58 29.91
CA ARG A 515 10.39 -3.20 30.14
C ARG A 515 11.03 -2.71 31.45
N LYS A 516 11.23 -3.64 32.40
CA LYS A 516 12.03 -3.45 33.62
C LYS A 516 13.34 -4.24 33.46
N GLY A 517 14.49 -3.58 33.63
CA GLY A 517 15.82 -4.17 33.42
C GLY A 517 16.82 -3.17 32.83
N ASN A 518 18.08 -3.59 32.62
CA ASN A 518 19.07 -2.77 31.93
C ASN A 518 18.51 -2.38 30.56
N PRO A 519 18.34 -1.08 30.26
CA PRO A 519 17.83 -0.67 28.97
C PRO A 519 18.80 -1.18 27.90
N LEU A 520 18.30 -1.92 26.89
CA LEU A 520 19.02 -1.99 25.62
C LEU A 520 19.42 -0.57 25.26
N GLU A 521 20.67 -0.37 24.82
CA GLU A 521 21.09 0.94 24.36
C GLU A 521 20.09 1.42 23.31
N GLU A 522 19.69 2.68 23.39
CA GLU A 522 18.70 3.24 22.46
C GLU A 522 19.12 3.04 21.01
N LYS A 523 20.44 3.06 20.79
CA LYS A 523 21.11 2.68 19.56
C LYS A 523 20.65 1.31 19.05
N GLU A 524 20.64 0.26 19.86
CA GLU A 524 20.29 -1.10 19.42
C GLU A 524 18.82 -1.23 19.04
N LEU A 525 17.92 -0.61 19.81
CA LEU A 525 16.49 -0.66 19.51
C LEU A 525 16.18 0.12 18.22
N PHE A 526 16.83 1.26 18.04
CA PHE A 526 16.77 2.05 16.83
C PHE A 526 17.30 1.29 15.60
N LEU A 527 18.50 0.71 15.71
CA LEU A 527 19.12 -0.10 14.67
C LEU A 527 18.29 -1.34 14.32
N THR A 528 17.53 -1.87 15.29
CA THR A 528 16.57 -2.96 15.06
C THR A 528 15.36 -2.50 14.25
N ALA A 529 14.81 -1.32 14.59
CA ALA A 529 13.59 -0.77 13.99
C ALA A 529 13.82 -0.15 12.61
N MET A 530 14.94 0.55 12.40
CA MET A 530 15.18 1.37 11.20
C MET A 530 14.97 0.61 9.89
N PRO A 531 15.46 -0.63 9.67
CA PRO A 531 15.25 -1.30 8.39
C PRO A 531 13.77 -1.50 8.07
N TYR A 532 12.95 -1.74 9.09
CA TYR A 532 11.50 -1.86 8.93
C TYR A 532 10.86 -0.50 8.61
N VAL A 533 11.32 0.59 9.24
CA VAL A 533 10.84 1.95 8.92
C VAL A 533 11.10 2.28 7.46
N LEU A 534 12.31 2.01 6.96
CA LEU A 534 12.69 2.28 5.57
C LEU A 534 11.84 1.49 4.57
N VAL A 535 11.52 0.23 4.86
CA VAL A 535 10.59 -0.56 4.04
C VAL A 535 9.17 -0.03 4.16
N GLY A 536 8.75 0.37 5.36
CA GLY A 536 7.41 0.89 5.64
C GLY A 536 7.08 2.21 4.95
N VAL A 537 8.07 3.02 4.58
CA VAL A 537 7.85 4.28 3.83
C VAL A 537 7.80 4.10 2.32
N LEU A 538 8.17 2.93 1.79
CA LEU A 538 8.18 2.68 0.34
C LEU A 538 6.86 2.98 -0.38
N PRO A 539 5.67 2.68 0.18
CA PRO A 539 4.42 3.05 -0.48
C PRO A 539 4.28 4.55 -0.71
N MET A 540 4.77 5.39 0.22
CA MET A 540 4.74 6.85 0.11
C MET A 540 5.69 7.32 -0.99
N VAL A 541 6.88 6.73 -1.07
CA VAL A 541 7.86 7.03 -2.12
C VAL A 541 7.30 6.67 -3.50
N TRP A 542 6.68 5.50 -3.62
CA TRP A 542 6.08 5.05 -4.88
C TRP A 542 5.01 6.01 -5.39
N ARG A 543 4.06 6.38 -4.53
CA ARG A 543 2.95 7.26 -4.91
C ARG A 543 3.37 8.71 -5.12
N ALA A 544 4.43 9.18 -4.46
CA ALA A 544 5.01 10.48 -4.76
C ALA A 544 5.50 10.60 -6.22
N VAL A 545 5.82 9.46 -6.86
CA VAL A 545 6.16 9.37 -8.28
C VAL A 545 4.90 9.16 -9.14
N THR A 546 3.91 8.38 -8.68
CA THR A 546 2.68 8.06 -9.44
C THR A 546 1.45 8.87 -8.98
N VAL A 547 1.58 10.19 -8.82
CA VAL A 547 0.58 11.05 -8.16
C VAL A 547 -0.78 11.03 -8.87
N ASN A 548 -0.81 11.22 -10.19
CA ASN A 548 -2.04 11.14 -10.99
C ASN A 548 -2.73 9.79 -10.80
N HIS A 549 -1.97 8.69 -10.94
CA HIS A 549 -2.52 7.34 -10.84
C HIS A 549 -3.14 7.09 -9.46
N ALA A 550 -2.39 7.40 -8.40
CA ALA A 550 -2.84 7.21 -7.03
C ALA A 550 -3.97 8.18 -6.63
N GLY A 551 -4.08 9.34 -7.29
CA GLY A 551 -5.19 10.27 -7.10
C GLY A 551 -6.49 9.73 -7.69
N ILE A 552 -6.44 9.22 -8.93
CA ILE A 552 -7.60 8.67 -9.63
C ILE A 552 -8.04 7.35 -9.00
N HIS A 553 -7.11 6.48 -8.60
CA HIS A 553 -7.38 5.10 -8.23
C HIS A 553 -7.14 4.78 -6.74
N TYR A 554 -7.35 5.77 -5.88
CA TYR A 554 -6.96 5.73 -4.46
C TYR A 554 -7.41 4.46 -3.70
N TRP A 555 -8.55 3.87 -4.07
CA TRP A 555 -9.16 2.73 -3.37
C TRP A 555 -8.39 1.42 -3.54
N PHE A 556 -7.64 1.26 -4.63
CA PHE A 556 -6.77 0.10 -4.82
C PHE A 556 -5.29 0.45 -4.72
N THR A 557 -4.86 1.65 -5.13
CA THR A 557 -3.45 2.07 -4.97
C THR A 557 -3.09 2.22 -3.49
N GLY A 558 -4.08 2.49 -2.63
CA GLY A 558 -3.95 2.50 -1.18
C GLY A 558 -3.53 1.15 -0.59
N LYS A 559 -3.85 0.02 -1.24
CA LYS A 559 -3.48 -1.33 -0.78
C LYS A 559 -1.98 -1.54 -0.62
N GLY A 560 -1.15 -0.73 -1.28
CA GLY A 560 0.30 -0.70 -1.05
C GLY A 560 0.71 -0.42 0.41
N TYR A 561 -0.14 0.24 1.21
CA TYR A 561 0.09 0.45 2.65
C TYR A 561 0.08 -0.83 3.50
N VAL A 562 -0.26 -1.99 2.91
CA VAL A 562 -0.02 -3.29 3.57
C VAL A 562 1.44 -3.45 3.98
N VAL A 563 2.37 -2.90 3.19
CA VAL A 563 3.81 -2.88 3.51
C VAL A 563 4.05 -2.07 4.78
N THR A 564 3.46 -0.87 4.89
CA THR A 564 3.62 0.00 6.06
C THR A 564 3.09 -0.67 7.33
N ALA A 565 1.87 -1.24 7.26
CA ALA A 565 1.26 -1.94 8.38
C ALA A 565 2.11 -3.14 8.82
N LEU A 566 2.51 -3.99 7.87
CA LEU A 566 3.32 -5.19 8.15
C LEU A 566 4.68 -4.83 8.73
N ALA A 567 5.39 -3.88 8.12
CA ALA A 567 6.70 -3.44 8.56
C ALA A 567 6.66 -2.84 9.96
N CYS A 568 5.63 -2.03 10.28
CA CYS A 568 5.41 -1.48 11.61
C CYS A 568 5.25 -2.60 12.65
N MET A 569 4.30 -3.51 12.44
CA MET A 569 3.99 -4.58 13.41
C MET A 569 5.15 -5.58 13.56
N CYS A 570 5.81 -5.97 12.46
CA CYS A 570 7.00 -6.84 12.50
C CYS A 570 8.20 -6.14 13.15
N GLY A 571 8.43 -4.86 12.86
CA GLY A 571 9.50 -4.07 13.47
C GLY A 571 9.32 -3.95 14.98
N LEU A 572 8.11 -3.63 15.44
CA LEU A 572 7.77 -3.57 16.86
C LEU A 572 7.91 -4.94 17.55
N SER A 573 7.46 -6.02 16.90
CA SER A 573 7.65 -7.39 17.39
C SER A 573 9.14 -7.76 17.53
N ALA A 574 9.97 -7.41 16.54
CA ALA A 574 11.42 -7.63 16.58
C ALA A 574 12.08 -6.84 17.72
N CYS A 575 11.69 -5.59 17.92
CA CYS A 575 12.10 -4.75 19.04
C CYS A 575 11.73 -5.36 20.39
N CYS A 576 10.49 -5.86 20.55
CA CYS A 576 10.05 -6.52 21.79
C CYS A 576 10.87 -7.77 22.09
N HIS A 577 11.13 -8.58 21.07
CA HIS A 577 11.92 -9.79 21.23
C HIS A 577 13.36 -9.47 21.64
N ARG A 578 14.02 -8.52 20.97
CA ARG A 578 15.39 -8.12 21.32
C ARG A 578 15.47 -7.61 22.76
N ALA A 579 14.49 -6.82 23.19
CA ALA A 579 14.39 -6.35 24.57
C ALA A 579 14.25 -7.49 25.58
N SER A 580 13.56 -8.58 25.23
CA SER A 580 13.44 -9.76 26.10
C SER A 580 14.71 -10.62 26.18
N GLN A 581 15.61 -10.53 25.19
CA GLN A 581 16.90 -11.25 25.20
C GLN A 581 17.96 -10.53 26.02
N GLY A 582 18.05 -9.20 25.89
CA GLY A 582 19.01 -8.39 26.67
C GLY A 582 18.69 -8.30 28.17
N ALA A 583 17.50 -8.71 28.60
CA ALA A 583 17.14 -8.83 30.02
C ALA A 583 17.55 -10.18 30.65
N LYS A 584 18.00 -11.15 29.85
CA LYS A 584 18.43 -12.50 30.28
C LYS A 584 19.95 -12.67 30.30
N GLN A 585 20.69 -11.70 29.77
CA GLN A 585 22.13 -11.53 29.92
C GLN A 585 22.38 -10.51 31.04
#